data_AF-T1GYM1-F1
#
_entry.id   AF-T1GYM1-F1
#
_cell.length_a   1.000
_cell.length_b   1.000
_cell.length_c   1.000
_cell.angle_alpha   90.00
_cell.angle_beta   90.00
_cell.angle_gamma   90.00
#
_symmetry.space_group_name_H-M   'P 1'
#
loop_
_entity.id
_entity.type
_entity.pdbx_description
1 polymer ?
#
loop_
_entity_poly.entity_id
_entity_poly.type
_entity_poly.pdbx_seq_one_letter_code
_entity_poly.pdbx_strand_id
1 'polypeptide(L)'
;MVPITVRLKLWTLSDFVNWDLYFQSSDPFLVFFLSLIILINGREQILAMSSNSKEEVVKFLSNMPCALEIDDVVDFCSLAQYYSQNTPSSFKTEYLKALFGAHTEFPEKCLVSQALCLPVTVYELVENSTVELSSADSVRFFLVDCRPASQYNAGHLSTAFHLDCDLMLEEPIAFQTAVQGLLRAQRMAIEINSNAGGEHLCFMGSGRMEEDQYAHMVVASFLQKNIQYVSLLSGGYKAIHDYFGEHMTDCLEDHDSRKCLVCQKAEFTKQSPPSTSKSVENLKPQSDFFSKLKEKSAEVKGKLLDIIVNPNVAYLLSQRILQFKEGQRPLQRPLFSA
;
A
#
# COMPACT_ATOMS: atom_id res chain seq x y z
N MET A 1 4.52 48.10 -32.69
CA MET A 1 3.48 47.67 -31.73
C MET A 1 2.70 46.54 -32.38
N VAL A 2 2.95 45.30 -31.95
CA VAL A 2 2.15 44.14 -32.36
C VAL A 2 0.96 44.08 -31.40
N PRO A 3 -0.30 44.10 -31.88
CA PRO A 3 -1.44 43.97 -30.99
C PRO A 3 -1.44 42.56 -30.41
N ILE A 4 -1.21 42.46 -29.10
CA ILE A 4 -1.45 41.24 -28.33
C ILE A 4 -2.95 41.10 -28.23
N THR A 5 -3.56 40.40 -29.19
CA THR A 5 -4.94 39.96 -29.10
C THR A 5 -4.99 38.85 -28.05
N VAL A 6 -5.20 39.22 -26.78
CA VAL A 6 -5.56 38.25 -25.75
C VAL A 6 -6.94 37.71 -26.14
N ARG A 7 -6.97 36.53 -26.76
CA ARG A 7 -8.19 35.73 -26.83
C ARG A 7 -8.54 35.33 -25.40
N LEU A 8 -9.37 36.13 -24.73
CA LEU A 8 -10.23 35.64 -23.67
C LEU A 8 -11.10 34.54 -24.32
N LYS A 9 -10.72 33.27 -24.18
CA LYS A 9 -11.70 32.19 -24.28
C LYS A 9 -12.72 32.51 -23.20
N LEU A 10 -13.91 32.95 -23.61
CA LEU A 10 -15.04 33.06 -22.70
C LEU A 10 -15.23 31.67 -22.09
N TRP A 11 -15.18 31.60 -20.76
CA TRP A 11 -15.50 30.39 -19.99
C TRP A 11 -16.88 29.89 -20.43
N THR A 12 -16.99 28.59 -20.70
CA THR A 12 -18.27 27.97 -21.06
C THR A 12 -19.17 27.88 -19.81
N LEU A 13 -20.48 27.69 -20.00
CA LEU A 13 -21.37 27.42 -18.86
C LEU A 13 -20.96 26.16 -18.10
N SER A 14 -20.38 25.16 -18.78
CA SER A 14 -19.81 23.98 -18.12
C SER A 14 -18.63 24.32 -17.21
N ASP A 15 -17.79 25.30 -17.58
CA ASP A 15 -16.71 25.76 -16.71
C ASP A 15 -17.27 26.35 -15.40
N PHE A 16 -18.29 27.20 -15.47
CA PHE A 16 -18.91 27.81 -14.28
C PHE A 16 -19.51 26.77 -13.35
N VAL A 17 -20.28 25.82 -13.87
CA VAL A 17 -20.91 24.75 -13.06
C VAL A 17 -19.84 23.87 -12.39
N ASN A 18 -18.75 23.56 -13.10
CA ASN A 18 -17.66 22.77 -12.54
C ASN A 18 -16.94 23.52 -11.39
N TRP A 19 -16.67 24.82 -11.55
CA TRP A 19 -16.11 25.64 -10.48
C TRP A 19 -17.05 25.75 -9.27
N ASP A 20 -18.37 25.89 -9.49
CA ASP A 20 -19.35 25.92 -8.41
C ASP A 20 -19.31 24.64 -7.57
N LEU A 21 -19.36 23.46 -8.21
CA LEU A 21 -19.29 22.16 -7.52
C LEU A 21 -17.93 21.94 -6.85
N TYR A 22 -16.83 22.37 -7.49
CA TYR A 22 -15.49 22.27 -6.94
C TYR A 22 -15.35 23.09 -5.66
N PHE A 23 -15.78 24.36 -5.67
CA PHE A 23 -15.72 25.22 -4.49
C PHE A 23 -16.68 24.78 -3.38
N GLN A 24 -17.87 24.30 -3.72
CA GLN A 24 -18.80 23.72 -2.74
C GLN A 24 -18.18 22.51 -2.03
N SER A 25 -17.42 21.68 -2.74
CA SER A 25 -16.78 20.48 -2.18
C SER A 25 -15.70 20.80 -1.14
N SER A 26 -15.12 22.01 -1.14
CA SER A 26 -14.11 22.45 -0.17
C SER A 26 -12.91 21.51 0.00
N ASP A 27 -12.54 20.78 -1.07
CA ASP A 27 -11.43 19.81 -1.06
C ASP A 27 -10.37 20.19 -2.11
N PRO A 28 -9.17 20.65 -1.70
CA PRO A 28 -8.12 21.02 -2.64
C PRO A 28 -7.61 19.83 -3.48
N PHE A 29 -7.74 18.60 -2.98
CA PHE A 29 -7.28 17.40 -3.70
C PHE A 29 -8.25 16.93 -4.79
N LEU A 30 -9.49 17.42 -4.81
CA LEU A 30 -10.51 17.02 -5.79
C LEU A 30 -10.01 17.18 -7.24
N VAL A 31 -9.13 18.15 -7.50
CA VAL A 31 -8.56 18.41 -8.84
C VAL A 31 -7.78 17.22 -9.40
N PHE A 32 -7.13 16.42 -8.54
CA PHE A 32 -6.42 15.20 -8.97
C PHE A 32 -7.41 14.14 -9.45
N PHE A 33 -8.55 14.00 -8.77
CA PHE A 33 -9.58 13.04 -9.13
C PHE A 33 -10.37 13.48 -10.36
N LEU A 34 -10.68 14.78 -10.49
CA LEU A 34 -11.26 15.33 -11.73
C LEU A 34 -10.33 15.05 -12.93
N SER A 35 -9.02 15.28 -12.77
CA SER A 35 -8.02 14.96 -13.80
C SER A 35 -7.95 13.46 -14.10
N LEU A 36 -8.03 12.61 -13.06
CA LEU A 36 -8.07 11.16 -13.21
C LEU A 36 -9.27 10.70 -14.04
N ILE A 37 -10.48 11.24 -13.78
CA ILE A 37 -11.67 10.87 -14.55
C ILE A 37 -11.51 11.23 -16.03
N ILE A 38 -10.94 12.41 -16.34
CA ILE A 38 -10.64 12.77 -17.73
C ILE A 38 -9.72 11.73 -18.37
N LEU A 39 -8.65 11.32 -17.69
CA LEU A 39 -7.70 10.32 -18.20
C LEU A 39 -8.34 8.92 -18.36
N ILE A 40 -9.18 8.50 -17.40
CA ILE A 40 -9.89 7.22 -17.47
C ILE A 40 -10.83 7.19 -18.67
N ASN A 41 -11.57 8.28 -18.90
CA ASN A 41 -12.51 8.39 -20.03
C ASN A 41 -11.77 8.29 -21.38
N GLY A 42 -10.55 8.83 -21.47
CA GLY A 42 -9.72 8.75 -22.68
C GLY A 42 -8.78 7.55 -22.77
N ARG A 43 -8.86 6.57 -21.85
CA ARG A 43 -7.88 5.49 -21.72
C ARG A 43 -7.59 4.78 -23.03
N GLU A 44 -8.64 4.33 -23.73
CA GLU A 44 -8.49 3.55 -24.96
C GLU A 44 -7.85 4.37 -26.08
N GLN A 45 -8.22 5.64 -26.20
CA GLN A 45 -7.62 6.55 -27.18
C GLN A 45 -6.14 6.80 -26.88
N ILE A 46 -5.79 7.01 -25.60
CA ILE A 46 -4.40 7.21 -25.17
C ILE A 46 -3.56 5.97 -25.48
N LEU A 47 -4.06 4.76 -25.20
CA LEU A 47 -3.35 3.50 -25.48
C LEU A 47 -3.20 3.24 -26.98
N ALA A 48 -4.20 3.62 -27.78
CA ALA A 48 -4.14 3.53 -29.24
C ALA A 48 -3.08 4.46 -29.86
N MET A 49 -2.71 5.55 -29.18
CA MET A 49 -1.68 6.50 -29.62
C MET A 49 -0.24 6.04 -29.34
N SER A 50 0.00 4.76 -29.06
CA SER A 50 1.34 4.22 -28.75
C SER A 50 2.41 4.44 -29.84
N SER A 51 2.00 4.68 -31.09
CA SER A 51 2.88 4.97 -32.22
C SER A 51 3.03 6.47 -32.55
N ASN A 52 2.30 7.35 -31.85
CA ASN A 52 2.34 8.80 -32.06
C ASN A 52 3.57 9.44 -31.43
N SER A 53 3.88 10.66 -31.88
CA SER A 53 4.93 11.47 -31.24
C SER A 53 4.50 11.94 -29.86
N LYS A 54 5.48 12.19 -28.97
CA LYS A 54 5.22 12.70 -27.62
C LYS A 54 4.42 14.01 -27.66
N GLU A 55 4.74 14.89 -28.60
CA GLU A 55 4.11 16.20 -28.77
C GLU A 55 2.63 16.08 -29.15
N GLU A 56 2.29 15.12 -30.01
CA GLU A 56 0.90 14.82 -30.38
C GLU A 56 0.11 14.30 -29.18
N VAL A 57 0.69 13.38 -28.40
CA VAL A 57 0.07 12.84 -27.18
C VAL A 57 -0.18 13.95 -26.17
N VAL A 58 0.83 14.81 -25.90
CA VAL A 58 0.68 15.95 -24.98
C VAL A 58 -0.41 16.91 -25.45
N LYS A 59 -0.46 17.21 -26.75
CA LYS A 59 -1.51 18.07 -27.33
C LYS A 59 -2.89 17.44 -27.20
N PHE A 60 -3.02 16.13 -27.41
CA PHE A 60 -4.28 15.42 -27.22
C PHE A 60 -4.73 15.50 -25.76
N LEU A 61 -3.87 15.10 -24.81
CA LEU A 61 -4.15 15.13 -23.37
C LEU A 61 -4.58 16.52 -22.88
N SER A 62 -3.89 17.58 -23.34
CA SER A 62 -4.19 18.97 -22.96
C SER A 62 -5.55 19.47 -23.46
N ASN A 63 -6.10 18.85 -24.51
CA ASN A 63 -7.40 19.21 -25.07
C ASN A 63 -8.55 18.33 -24.57
N MET A 64 -8.27 17.22 -23.88
CA MET A 64 -9.31 16.32 -23.39
C MET A 64 -10.37 17.00 -22.50
N PRO A 65 -10.02 17.90 -21.56
CA PRO A 65 -11.02 18.57 -20.73
C PRO A 65 -12.01 19.43 -21.53
N CYS A 66 -11.64 19.89 -22.73
CA CYS A 66 -12.51 20.72 -23.56
C CYS A 66 -13.72 19.96 -24.15
N ALA A 67 -13.72 18.63 -24.07
CA ALA A 67 -14.83 17.79 -24.54
C ALA A 67 -15.95 17.64 -23.49
N LEU A 68 -15.81 18.20 -22.28
CA LEU A 68 -16.79 18.09 -21.22
C LEU A 68 -18.03 18.96 -21.50
N GLU A 69 -19.17 18.32 -21.67
CA GLU A 69 -20.46 19.00 -21.85
C GLU A 69 -21.10 19.34 -20.50
N ILE A 70 -22.04 20.29 -20.51
CA ILE A 70 -22.67 20.78 -19.26
C ILE A 70 -23.48 19.70 -18.55
N ASP A 71 -24.15 18.84 -19.31
CA ASP A 71 -25.00 17.78 -18.77
C ASP A 71 -24.17 16.68 -18.08
N ASP A 72 -22.89 16.54 -18.42
CA ASP A 72 -21.97 15.56 -17.85
C ASP A 72 -21.30 16.03 -16.55
N VAL A 73 -21.34 17.32 -16.23
CA VAL A 73 -20.55 17.91 -15.13
C VAL A 73 -20.89 17.29 -13.76
N VAL A 74 -22.16 17.01 -13.51
CA VAL A 74 -22.62 16.42 -12.23
C VAL A 74 -22.09 15.00 -12.06
N ASP A 75 -22.19 14.18 -13.10
CA ASP A 75 -21.70 12.80 -13.09
C ASP A 75 -20.17 12.77 -13.02
N PHE A 76 -19.51 13.68 -13.74
CA PHE A 76 -18.05 13.87 -13.69
C PHE A 76 -17.56 14.18 -12.27
N CYS A 77 -18.19 15.13 -11.57
CA CYS A 77 -17.85 15.45 -10.18
C CYS A 77 -18.17 14.29 -9.23
N SER A 78 -19.30 13.59 -9.43
CA SER A 78 -19.71 12.45 -8.60
C SER A 78 -18.73 11.28 -8.74
N LEU A 79 -18.25 10.99 -9.96
CA LEU A 79 -17.21 10.00 -10.20
C LEU A 79 -15.88 10.41 -9.54
N ALA A 80 -15.49 11.68 -9.62
CA ALA A 80 -14.28 12.16 -8.97
C ALA A 80 -14.37 11.98 -7.43
N GLN A 81 -15.53 12.28 -6.83
CA GLN A 81 -15.77 12.03 -5.41
C GLN A 81 -15.72 10.54 -5.06
N TYR A 82 -16.31 9.68 -5.89
CA TYR A 82 -16.24 8.22 -5.71
C TYR A 82 -14.79 7.73 -5.67
N TYR A 83 -13.95 8.11 -6.64
CA TYR A 83 -12.52 7.74 -6.61
C TYR A 83 -11.80 8.34 -5.42
N SER A 84 -12.16 9.55 -5.00
CA SER A 84 -11.59 10.15 -3.80
C SER A 84 -11.93 9.39 -2.52
N GLN A 85 -13.15 8.85 -2.40
CA GLN A 85 -13.58 8.07 -1.23
C GLN A 85 -12.91 6.70 -1.18
N ASN A 86 -12.63 6.12 -2.36
CA ASN A 86 -11.91 4.86 -2.53
C ASN A 86 -10.39 5.03 -2.60
N THR A 87 -9.84 6.17 -2.14
CA THR A 87 -8.39 6.41 -2.08
C THR A 87 -7.97 6.58 -0.63
N PRO A 88 -6.88 5.93 -0.16
CA PRO A 88 -6.36 6.11 1.18
C PRO A 88 -6.22 7.59 1.57
N SER A 89 -6.71 7.95 2.75
CA SER A 89 -6.64 9.28 3.32
C SER A 89 -5.20 9.79 3.50
N SER A 90 -4.23 8.87 3.64
CA SER A 90 -2.78 9.18 3.62
C SER A 90 -2.38 10.01 2.40
N PHE A 91 -3.05 9.84 1.26
CA PHE A 91 -2.81 10.68 0.08
C PHE A 91 -3.09 12.16 0.36
N LYS A 92 -4.17 12.47 1.08
CA LYS A 92 -4.50 13.87 1.40
C LYS A 92 -3.62 14.38 2.53
N THR A 93 -3.50 13.62 3.61
CA THR A 93 -2.82 14.08 4.84
C THR A 93 -1.33 14.28 4.65
N GLU A 94 -0.63 13.36 3.97
CA GLU A 94 0.83 13.46 3.78
C GLU A 94 1.23 14.58 2.80
N TYR A 95 0.40 14.84 1.80
CA TYR A 95 0.73 15.80 0.74
C TYR A 95 0.14 17.19 0.94
N LEU A 96 -0.80 17.39 1.87
CA LEU A 96 -1.52 18.67 2.03
C LEU A 96 -0.55 19.84 2.26
N LYS A 97 0.37 19.70 3.22
CA LYS A 97 1.34 20.76 3.53
C LYS A 97 2.32 20.99 2.37
N ALA A 98 2.74 19.93 1.69
CA ALA A 98 3.72 20.03 0.60
C ALA A 98 3.14 20.67 -0.66
N LEU A 99 1.88 20.38 -1.00
CA LEU A 99 1.23 20.84 -2.23
C LEU A 99 0.48 22.18 -2.04
N PHE A 100 -0.16 22.39 -0.89
CA PHE A 100 -1.07 23.51 -0.66
C PHE A 100 -0.70 24.36 0.57
N GLY A 101 0.29 23.96 1.36
CA GLY A 101 0.73 24.70 2.54
C GLY A 101 1.56 25.94 2.18
N ALA A 102 1.59 26.92 3.08
CA ALA A 102 2.48 28.06 2.94
C ALA A 102 3.94 27.60 2.98
N HIS A 103 4.74 27.97 1.96
CA HIS A 103 6.16 27.64 1.85
C HIS A 103 7.00 28.48 2.83
N THR A 104 6.79 28.34 4.14
CA THR A 104 7.64 28.98 5.14
C THR A 104 8.89 28.14 5.46
N GLU A 105 8.81 26.83 5.29
CA GLU A 105 9.92 25.88 5.43
C GLU A 105 9.69 24.73 4.45
N PHE A 106 10.68 24.40 3.61
CA PHE A 106 10.57 23.20 2.76
C PHE A 106 10.59 21.96 3.66
N PRO A 107 9.52 21.16 3.74
CA PRO A 107 9.58 19.90 4.47
C PRO A 107 10.62 19.00 3.79
N GLU A 108 11.62 18.57 4.55
CA GLU A 108 12.88 18.03 4.03
C GLU A 108 12.75 16.73 3.22
N LYS A 109 11.57 16.08 3.12
CA LYS A 109 11.45 14.73 2.55
C LYS A 109 10.11 14.38 1.87
N CYS A 110 9.43 15.32 1.22
CA CYS A 110 8.29 14.91 0.35
C CYS A 110 8.82 14.40 -1.00
N LEU A 111 9.22 13.12 -1.04
CA LEU A 111 9.90 12.50 -2.19
C LEU A 111 8.91 11.80 -3.14
N VAL A 112 7.86 12.50 -3.59
CA VAL A 112 6.92 11.97 -4.61
C VAL A 112 7.69 11.44 -5.82
N SER A 113 8.78 12.09 -6.20
CA SER A 113 9.63 11.70 -7.33
C SER A 113 10.33 10.35 -7.16
N GLN A 114 10.41 9.80 -5.94
CA GLN A 114 11.05 8.51 -5.64
C GLN A 114 10.03 7.43 -5.27
N ALA A 115 8.75 7.77 -5.17
CA ALA A 115 7.71 6.84 -4.80
C ALA A 115 7.37 5.90 -5.96
N LEU A 116 7.38 4.58 -5.70
CA LEU A 116 7.00 3.55 -6.67
C LEU A 116 5.46 3.42 -6.78
N CYS A 117 4.77 3.58 -5.66
CA CYS A 117 3.31 3.60 -5.53
C CYS A 117 2.92 4.57 -4.41
N LEU A 118 1.61 4.74 -4.18
CA LEU A 118 1.15 5.63 -3.11
C LEU A 118 1.52 5.08 -1.73
N PRO A 119 2.04 5.93 -0.82
CA PRO A 119 2.30 5.53 0.55
C PRO A 119 1.01 5.46 1.37
N VAL A 120 1.01 4.59 2.38
CA VAL A 120 0.00 4.54 3.44
C VAL A 120 0.71 4.73 4.78
N THR A 121 0.15 5.57 5.64
CA THR A 121 0.68 5.82 6.99
C THR A 121 0.28 4.71 7.96
N VAL A 122 1.08 4.50 9.00
CA VAL A 122 0.76 3.56 10.08
C VAL A 122 -0.53 3.94 10.82
N TYR A 123 -0.78 5.24 10.99
CA TYR A 123 -2.00 5.76 11.62
C TYR A 123 -3.24 5.28 10.87
N GLU A 124 -3.28 5.48 9.56
CA GLU A 124 -4.41 5.05 8.73
C GLU A 124 -4.57 3.52 8.72
N LEU A 125 -3.47 2.77 8.66
CA LEU A 125 -3.51 1.30 8.69
C LEU A 125 -4.14 0.79 9.99
N VAL A 126 -3.72 1.33 11.14
CA VAL A 126 -4.21 0.87 12.45
C VAL A 126 -5.64 1.35 12.71
N GLU A 127 -5.98 2.60 12.40
CA GLU A 127 -7.34 3.11 12.57
C GLU A 127 -8.36 2.32 11.74
N ASN A 128 -8.06 2.01 10.47
CA ASN A 128 -8.94 1.20 9.61
C ASN A 128 -9.04 -0.28 10.03
N SER A 129 -8.10 -0.78 10.84
CA SER A 129 -8.16 -2.15 11.37
C SER A 129 -9.14 -2.30 12.55
N THR A 130 -9.55 -1.18 13.16
CA THR A 130 -10.52 -1.16 14.26
C THR A 130 -11.97 -1.11 13.73
N VAL A 131 -12.63 -2.28 13.76
CA VAL A 131 -13.95 -2.53 13.14
C VAL A 131 -15.08 -1.66 13.69
N GLU A 132 -14.95 -1.12 14.91
CA GLU A 132 -16.00 -0.30 15.54
C GLU A 132 -16.10 1.13 14.96
N LEU A 133 -15.09 1.59 14.21
CA LEU A 133 -15.02 2.95 13.66
C LEU A 133 -15.09 3.01 12.12
N SER A 134 -15.00 1.88 11.43
CA SER A 134 -14.98 1.83 9.97
C SER A 134 -16.42 1.84 9.42
N SER A 135 -16.82 2.91 8.73
CA SER A 135 -18.04 2.92 7.93
C SER A 135 -17.94 1.83 6.83
N ALA A 136 -19.09 1.31 6.38
CA ALA A 136 -19.13 0.28 5.33
C ALA A 136 -18.41 0.71 4.02
N ASP A 137 -18.24 2.02 3.82
CA ASP A 137 -17.62 2.64 2.65
C ASP A 137 -16.15 3.07 2.91
N SER A 138 -15.53 2.65 4.01
CA SER A 138 -14.14 3.00 4.33
C SER A 138 -13.14 2.12 3.58
N VAL A 139 -11.99 2.72 3.23
CA VAL A 139 -10.87 2.01 2.60
C VAL A 139 -10.31 0.97 3.55
N ARG A 140 -10.32 -0.30 3.13
CA ARG A 140 -9.79 -1.43 3.91
C ARG A 140 -8.56 -2.04 3.27
N PHE A 141 -7.58 -2.37 4.10
CA PHE A 141 -6.31 -2.92 3.66
C PHE A 141 -6.18 -4.41 3.91
N PHE A 142 -5.65 -5.11 2.92
CA PHE A 142 -5.06 -6.43 3.08
C PHE A 142 -3.54 -6.26 3.20
N LEU A 143 -3.03 -6.42 4.42
CA LEU A 143 -1.63 -6.18 4.74
C LEU A 143 -0.76 -7.37 4.31
N VAL A 144 0.34 -7.08 3.60
CA VAL A 144 1.30 -8.07 3.11
C VAL A 144 2.66 -7.78 3.73
N ASP A 145 3.14 -8.65 4.61
CA ASP A 145 4.50 -8.57 5.16
C ASP A 145 5.47 -9.21 4.18
N CYS A 146 6.34 -8.39 3.61
CA CYS A 146 7.35 -8.82 2.63
C CYS A 146 8.72 -9.06 3.24
N ARG A 147 8.88 -9.01 4.56
CA ARG A 147 10.19 -9.27 5.17
C ARG A 147 10.58 -10.74 5.02
N PRO A 148 11.89 -11.07 5.07
CA PRO A 148 12.35 -12.45 5.11
C PRO A 148 11.69 -13.25 6.24
N ALA A 149 11.48 -14.56 6.06
CA ALA A 149 10.83 -15.41 7.05
C ALA A 149 11.44 -15.30 8.46
N SER A 150 12.76 -15.14 8.56
CA SER A 150 13.45 -14.97 9.84
C SER A 150 13.00 -13.71 10.61
N GLN A 151 12.72 -12.60 9.91
CA GLN A 151 12.25 -11.36 10.50
C GLN A 151 10.76 -11.42 10.84
N TYR A 152 9.95 -12.01 9.96
CA TYR A 152 8.53 -12.24 10.18
C TYR A 152 8.28 -13.08 11.44
N ASN A 153 9.02 -14.19 11.58
CA ASN A 153 8.95 -15.09 12.73
C ASN A 153 9.55 -14.51 14.02
N ALA A 154 10.19 -13.34 13.96
CA ALA A 154 10.68 -12.61 15.14
C ALA A 154 9.67 -11.58 15.66
N GLY A 155 8.50 -11.46 15.03
CA GLY A 155 7.43 -10.56 15.40
C GLY A 155 6.71 -10.02 14.16
N HIS A 156 5.39 -10.15 14.10
CA HIS A 156 4.56 -9.66 12.99
C HIS A 156 3.14 -9.28 13.46
N LEU A 157 2.38 -8.60 12.59
CA LEU A 157 0.97 -8.34 12.85
C LEU A 157 0.12 -9.56 12.52
N SER A 158 -0.81 -9.93 13.40
CA SER A 158 -1.68 -11.11 13.28
C SER A 158 -2.50 -11.17 11.98
N THR A 159 -2.86 -10.00 11.44
CA THR A 159 -3.66 -9.87 10.22
C THR A 159 -2.83 -9.82 8.94
N ALA A 160 -1.49 -9.83 9.04
CA ALA A 160 -0.62 -9.73 7.88
C ALA A 160 -0.49 -11.08 7.15
N PHE A 161 -0.57 -11.06 5.82
CA PHE A 161 -0.18 -12.20 5.00
C PHE A 161 1.33 -12.15 4.75
N HIS A 162 2.04 -13.22 5.05
CA HIS A 162 3.48 -13.30 4.78
C HIS A 162 3.76 -13.67 3.32
N LEU A 163 4.52 -12.82 2.63
CA LEU A 163 5.06 -13.09 1.30
C LEU A 163 6.57 -12.85 1.33
N ASP A 164 7.35 -13.89 1.62
CA ASP A 164 8.81 -13.80 1.70
C ASP A 164 9.41 -13.24 0.40
N CYS A 165 10.09 -12.10 0.51
CA CYS A 165 10.69 -11.43 -0.63
C CYS A 165 11.90 -12.16 -1.22
N ASP A 166 12.59 -13.00 -0.42
CA ASP A 166 13.79 -13.71 -0.88
C ASP A 166 13.42 -14.77 -1.93
N LEU A 167 12.21 -15.33 -1.85
CA LEU A 167 11.66 -16.28 -2.83
C LEU A 167 11.65 -15.71 -4.25
N MET A 168 11.54 -14.38 -4.41
CA MET A 168 11.49 -13.76 -5.74
C MET A 168 12.76 -14.02 -6.55
N LEU A 169 13.92 -14.08 -5.89
CA LEU A 169 15.22 -14.31 -6.52
C LEU A 169 15.67 -15.76 -6.40
N GLU A 170 15.39 -16.40 -5.27
CA GLU A 170 15.88 -17.74 -4.97
C GLU A 170 15.00 -18.84 -5.58
N GLU A 171 13.68 -18.69 -5.49
CA GLU A 171 12.70 -19.71 -5.92
C GLU A 171 11.49 -19.10 -6.65
N PRO A 172 11.66 -18.60 -7.90
CA PRO A 172 10.61 -17.85 -8.59
C PRO A 172 9.28 -18.59 -8.78
N ILE A 173 9.33 -19.92 -8.89
CA ILE A 173 8.12 -20.76 -8.99
C ILE A 173 7.34 -20.74 -7.66
N ALA A 174 8.04 -20.90 -6.54
CA ALA A 174 7.44 -20.84 -5.21
C ALA A 174 6.86 -19.45 -4.96
N PHE A 175 7.57 -18.39 -5.34
CA PHE A 175 7.08 -17.01 -5.27
C PHE A 175 5.77 -16.83 -6.06
N GLN A 176 5.68 -17.36 -7.29
CA GLN A 176 4.45 -17.28 -8.09
C GLN A 176 3.28 -18.02 -7.42
N THR A 177 3.53 -19.20 -6.83
CA THR A 177 2.52 -19.92 -6.06
C THR A 177 2.08 -19.13 -4.82
N ALA A 178 3.01 -18.50 -4.11
CA ALA A 178 2.70 -17.65 -2.96
C ALA A 178 1.84 -16.43 -3.36
N VAL A 179 2.14 -15.78 -4.49
CA VAL A 179 1.33 -14.67 -5.02
C VAL A 179 -0.10 -15.12 -5.37
N GLN A 180 -0.27 -16.31 -5.95
CA GLN A 180 -1.61 -16.87 -6.19
C GLN A 180 -2.35 -17.15 -4.88
N GLY A 181 -1.65 -17.68 -3.88
CA GLY A 181 -2.17 -17.90 -2.52
C GLY A 181 -2.62 -16.60 -1.87
N LEU A 182 -1.82 -15.55 -1.97
CA LEU A 182 -2.10 -14.21 -1.46
C LEU A 182 -3.39 -13.64 -2.06
N LEU A 183 -3.51 -13.60 -3.39
CA LEU A 183 -4.70 -13.05 -4.06
C LEU A 183 -5.97 -13.86 -3.74
N ARG A 184 -5.83 -15.17 -3.54
CA ARG A 184 -6.94 -16.02 -3.08
C ARG A 184 -7.32 -15.72 -1.63
N ALA A 185 -6.33 -15.59 -0.75
CA ALA A 185 -6.54 -15.26 0.66
C ALA A 185 -7.23 -13.89 0.81
N GLN A 186 -6.80 -12.90 0.03
CA GLN A 186 -7.44 -11.59 -0.03
C GLN A 186 -8.93 -11.69 -0.39
N ARG A 187 -9.26 -12.35 -1.51
CA ARG A 187 -10.67 -12.53 -1.92
C ARG A 187 -11.51 -13.20 -0.84
N MET A 188 -11.00 -14.28 -0.24
CA MET A 188 -11.70 -14.98 0.84
C MET A 188 -11.89 -14.10 2.07
N ALA A 189 -10.87 -13.33 2.46
CA ALA A 189 -10.92 -12.44 3.61
C ALA A 189 -11.95 -11.32 3.43
N ILE A 190 -12.13 -10.82 2.20
CA ILE A 190 -13.17 -9.86 1.81
C ILE A 190 -14.55 -10.52 1.83
N GLU A 191 -14.71 -11.68 1.20
CA GLU A 191 -15.99 -12.40 1.10
C GLU A 191 -16.62 -12.69 2.47
N ILE A 192 -15.81 -13.02 3.47
CA ILE A 192 -16.29 -13.29 4.83
C ILE A 192 -16.23 -12.07 5.75
N ASN A 193 -15.92 -10.90 5.21
CA ASN A 193 -15.77 -9.63 5.93
C ASN A 193 -14.89 -9.74 7.18
N SER A 194 -13.76 -10.45 7.08
CA SER A 194 -12.82 -10.61 8.19
C SER A 194 -12.07 -9.31 8.49
N ASN A 195 -11.48 -9.18 9.69
CA ASN A 195 -10.69 -7.98 10.05
C ASN A 195 -9.48 -7.77 9.12
N ALA A 196 -8.88 -8.87 8.63
CA ALA A 196 -7.77 -8.83 7.68
C ALA A 196 -8.22 -8.58 6.22
N GLY A 197 -9.53 -8.56 5.95
CA GLY A 197 -10.08 -8.38 4.61
C GLY A 197 -10.06 -6.91 4.19
N GLY A 198 -9.47 -6.65 3.02
CA GLY A 198 -9.46 -5.33 2.40
C GLY A 198 -9.14 -5.39 0.92
N GLU A 199 -9.78 -4.53 0.14
CA GLU A 199 -9.56 -4.46 -1.31
C GLU A 199 -8.18 -3.89 -1.65
N HIS A 200 -7.62 -3.03 -0.79
CA HIS A 200 -6.33 -2.39 -1.00
C HIS A 200 -5.18 -3.27 -0.52
N LEU A 201 -4.26 -3.61 -1.41
CA LEU A 201 -3.02 -4.29 -1.02
C LEU A 201 -2.05 -3.27 -0.43
N CYS A 202 -1.70 -3.46 0.85
CA CYS A 202 -0.69 -2.65 1.53
C CYS A 202 0.53 -3.51 1.81
N PHE A 203 1.63 -3.26 1.11
CA PHE A 203 2.87 -3.99 1.31
C PHE A 203 3.71 -3.36 2.41
N MET A 204 4.41 -4.18 3.17
CA MET A 204 5.25 -3.76 4.28
C MET A 204 6.63 -4.40 4.16
N GLY A 205 7.67 -3.56 4.19
CA GLY A 205 9.05 -3.98 4.40
C GLY A 205 9.47 -3.83 5.87
N SER A 206 10.78 -3.89 6.10
CA SER A 206 11.44 -3.64 7.37
C SER A 206 11.32 -2.17 7.84
N GLY A 207 11.22 -1.22 6.91
CA GLY A 207 11.35 0.21 7.18
C GLY A 207 12.77 0.74 7.00
N ARG A 208 13.66 -0.05 6.39
CA ARG A 208 15.06 0.30 6.12
C ARG A 208 15.33 0.17 4.63
N MET A 209 15.72 1.28 4.00
CA MET A 209 15.92 1.34 2.54
C MET A 209 16.90 0.29 1.98
N GLU A 210 17.93 -0.08 2.75
CA GLU A 210 18.93 -1.08 2.35
C GLU A 210 18.34 -2.50 2.28
N GLU A 211 17.44 -2.84 3.21
CA GLU A 211 16.83 -4.17 3.32
C GLU A 211 15.53 -4.26 2.48
N ASP A 212 14.85 -3.14 2.25
CA ASP A 212 13.54 -3.09 1.56
C ASP A 212 13.63 -3.14 0.03
N GLN A 213 14.83 -3.30 -0.54
CA GLN A 213 15.01 -3.40 -2.01
C GLN A 213 14.17 -4.53 -2.60
N TYR A 214 14.14 -5.71 -1.96
CA TYR A 214 13.36 -6.84 -2.44
C TYR A 214 11.86 -6.63 -2.25
N ALA A 215 11.43 -5.97 -1.16
CA ALA A 215 10.04 -5.58 -0.99
C ALA A 215 9.58 -4.64 -2.13
N HIS A 216 10.42 -3.68 -2.55
CA HIS A 216 10.13 -2.84 -3.72
C HIS A 216 10.06 -3.64 -5.03
N MET A 217 10.89 -4.66 -5.21
CA MET A 217 10.81 -5.55 -6.38
C MET A 217 9.50 -6.35 -6.40
N VAL A 218 9.06 -6.85 -5.23
CA VAL A 218 7.76 -7.52 -5.08
C VAL A 218 6.66 -6.56 -5.51
N VAL A 219 6.61 -5.35 -4.96
CA VAL A 219 5.62 -4.32 -5.33
C VAL A 219 5.66 -4.03 -6.84
N ALA A 220 6.84 -3.84 -7.42
CA ALA A 220 7.00 -3.62 -8.85
C ALA A 220 6.42 -4.78 -9.69
N SER A 221 6.54 -6.02 -9.22
CA SER A 221 5.96 -7.19 -9.90
C SER A 221 4.42 -7.21 -9.91
N PHE A 222 3.78 -6.63 -8.89
CA PHE A 222 2.32 -6.46 -8.85
C PHE A 222 1.88 -5.32 -9.78
N LEU A 223 2.61 -4.21 -9.79
CA LEU A 223 2.36 -3.09 -10.71
C LEU A 223 2.51 -3.50 -12.17
N GLN A 224 3.54 -4.28 -12.50
CA GLN A 224 3.74 -4.82 -13.86
C GLN A 224 2.55 -5.67 -14.34
N LYS A 225 1.86 -6.36 -13.43
CA LYS A 225 0.66 -7.17 -13.71
C LYS A 225 -0.63 -6.36 -13.70
N ASN A 226 -0.54 -5.03 -13.59
CA ASN A 226 -1.67 -4.10 -13.51
C ASN A 226 -2.62 -4.42 -12.34
N ILE A 227 -2.08 -4.92 -11.21
CA ILE A 227 -2.88 -5.09 -9.99
C ILE A 227 -3.19 -3.70 -9.44
N GLN A 228 -4.47 -3.43 -9.24
CA GLN A 228 -4.96 -2.15 -8.74
C GLN A 228 -4.81 -2.06 -7.21
N TYR A 229 -4.89 -0.85 -6.68
CA TYR A 229 -4.87 -0.58 -5.23
C TYR A 229 -3.65 -1.11 -4.49
N VAL A 230 -2.48 -1.06 -5.16
CA VAL A 230 -1.19 -1.41 -4.57
C VAL A 230 -0.58 -0.18 -3.89
N SER A 231 -0.25 -0.33 -2.61
CA SER A 231 0.36 0.70 -1.77
C SER A 231 1.50 0.14 -0.92
N LEU A 232 2.33 1.02 -0.36
CA LEU A 232 3.44 0.65 0.52
C LEU A 232 3.29 1.37 1.87
N LEU A 233 3.47 0.64 2.96
CA LEU A 233 3.43 1.20 4.32
C LEU A 233 4.68 2.08 4.56
N SER A 234 4.46 3.37 4.75
CA SER A 234 5.50 4.34 5.08
C SER A 234 6.24 3.94 6.37
N GLY A 235 7.55 3.76 6.27
CA GLY A 235 8.40 3.35 7.38
C GLY A 235 8.27 1.88 7.80
N GLY A 236 7.47 1.07 7.09
CA GLY A 236 7.39 -0.38 7.23
C GLY A 236 7.14 -0.87 8.66
N TYR A 237 7.70 -2.04 8.98
CA TYR A 237 7.60 -2.65 10.31
C TYR A 237 8.15 -1.75 11.43
N LYS A 238 9.17 -0.95 11.15
CA LYS A 238 9.68 0.05 12.11
C LYS A 238 8.60 1.06 12.52
N ALA A 239 7.80 1.57 11.58
CA ALA A 239 6.75 2.55 11.88
C ALA A 239 5.65 1.96 12.79
N ILE A 240 5.31 0.68 12.61
CA ILE A 240 4.41 -0.05 13.52
C ILE A 240 4.99 -0.09 14.94
N HIS A 241 6.29 -0.36 15.03
CA HIS A 241 6.99 -0.40 16.30
C HIS A 241 7.02 0.96 17.01
N ASP A 242 7.26 2.03 16.25
CA ASP A 242 7.24 3.40 16.76
C ASP A 242 5.82 3.81 17.20
N TYR A 243 4.79 3.37 16.48
CA TYR A 243 3.39 3.68 16.77
C TYR A 243 2.89 3.04 18.06
N PHE A 244 3.12 1.74 18.25
CA PHE A 244 2.65 1.04 19.46
C PHE A 244 3.53 1.28 20.68
N GLY A 245 4.79 1.70 20.48
CA GLY A 245 5.71 2.03 21.56
C GLY A 245 5.83 0.90 22.59
N GLU A 246 5.52 1.19 23.85
CA GLU A 246 5.60 0.22 24.96
C GLU A 246 4.52 -0.87 24.91
N HIS A 247 3.42 -0.67 24.18
CA HIS A 247 2.30 -1.62 24.04
C HIS A 247 2.47 -2.62 22.88
N MET A 248 3.63 -2.59 22.22
CA MET A 248 3.95 -3.44 21.06
C MET A 248 3.77 -4.95 21.30
N THR A 249 4.04 -5.44 22.52
CA THR A 249 3.97 -6.88 22.84
C THR A 249 2.54 -7.41 22.83
N ASP A 250 1.56 -6.52 22.99
CA ASP A 250 0.14 -6.89 23.01
C ASP A 250 -0.46 -6.94 21.59
N CYS A 251 0.24 -6.35 20.61
CA CYS A 251 -0.24 -6.20 19.23
C CYS A 251 0.52 -7.08 18.22
N LEU A 252 1.71 -7.58 18.58
CA LEU A 252 2.56 -8.41 17.71
C LEU A 252 2.49 -9.89 18.10
N GLU A 253 2.33 -10.76 17.11
CA GLU A 253 2.43 -12.20 17.27
C GLU A 253 3.89 -12.66 17.23
N ASP A 254 4.22 -13.66 18.05
CA ASP A 254 5.54 -14.32 18.12
C ASP A 254 6.74 -13.38 18.29
N HIS A 255 6.53 -12.21 18.90
CA HIS A 255 7.57 -11.21 19.06
C HIS A 255 8.69 -11.67 20.01
N ASP A 256 9.90 -11.84 19.48
CA ASP A 256 11.12 -12.09 20.27
C ASP A 256 12.03 -10.86 20.18
N SER A 257 12.07 -10.05 21.25
CA SER A 257 12.85 -8.82 21.29
C SER A 257 14.34 -9.04 21.04
N ARG A 258 14.87 -10.25 21.30
CA ARG A 258 16.28 -10.59 21.03
C ARG A 258 16.55 -10.91 19.58
N LYS A 259 15.52 -11.20 18.77
CA LYS A 259 15.63 -11.46 17.33
C LYS A 259 15.01 -10.33 16.50
N CYS A 260 14.22 -9.47 17.12
CA CYS A 260 13.57 -8.35 16.46
C CYS A 260 14.60 -7.33 15.96
N LEU A 261 14.57 -7.12 14.64
CA LEU A 261 15.25 -6.08 13.88
C LEU A 261 15.31 -4.72 14.59
N VAL A 262 14.17 -4.28 15.14
CA VAL A 262 14.00 -2.93 15.71
C VAL A 262 14.52 -2.89 17.15
N CYS A 263 14.15 -3.88 17.98
CA CYS A 263 14.53 -3.96 19.40
C CYS A 263 16.05 -4.06 19.59
N GLN A 264 16.72 -4.93 18.83
CA GLN A 264 18.16 -5.12 18.94
C GLN A 264 18.93 -3.79 18.78
N LYS A 265 18.55 -2.96 17.80
CA LYS A 265 19.19 -1.65 17.58
C LYS A 265 18.94 -0.65 18.70
N ALA A 266 17.78 -0.70 19.35
CA ALA A 266 17.48 0.16 20.49
C ALA A 266 18.38 -0.16 21.70
N GLU A 267 18.73 -1.44 21.90
CA GLU A 267 19.68 -1.85 22.95
C GLU A 267 21.10 -1.32 22.72
N PHE A 268 21.59 -1.33 21.46
CA PHE A 268 22.89 -0.74 21.12
C PHE A 268 22.94 0.78 21.31
N THR A 269 21.83 1.49 21.03
CA THR A 269 21.77 2.95 21.18
C THR A 269 21.66 3.40 22.65
N LYS A 270 21.13 2.55 23.53
CA LYS A 270 21.06 2.84 24.99
C LYS A 270 22.40 2.61 25.72
N GLN A 271 23.38 1.97 25.09
CA GLN A 271 24.69 1.67 25.69
C GLN A 271 25.81 2.67 25.33
N SER A 272 25.53 3.71 24.53
CA SER A 272 26.50 4.79 24.28
C SER A 272 26.34 5.93 25.30
N PRO A 273 27.36 6.22 26.15
CA PRO A 273 27.33 7.42 26.99
C PRO A 273 27.55 8.68 26.13
N PRO A 274 27.12 9.87 26.58
CA PRO A 274 27.39 11.11 25.87
C PRO A 274 28.88 11.45 26.02
N SER A 275 29.68 11.13 25.01
CA SER A 275 31.10 11.52 24.99
C SER A 275 31.22 12.99 24.60
N THR A 276 31.70 13.76 25.58
CA THR A 276 32.14 15.14 25.43
C THR A 276 33.24 15.20 24.37
N SER A 277 33.17 16.24 23.53
CA SER A 277 34.15 16.60 22.49
C SER A 277 35.62 16.41 22.91
N LYS A 278 36.41 15.70 22.08
CA LYS A 278 37.73 16.16 21.57
C LYS A 278 38.37 15.18 20.57
N SER A 279 39.00 15.81 19.57
CA SER A 279 40.09 15.38 18.67
C SER A 279 39.85 14.30 17.61
N VAL A 280 40.04 14.78 16.37
CA VAL A 280 40.30 14.11 15.10
C VAL A 280 41.48 13.14 15.20
N GLU A 281 41.32 11.92 14.69
CA GLU A 281 42.40 11.18 14.04
C GLU A 281 41.87 10.10 13.07
N ASN A 282 42.55 10.01 11.92
CA ASN A 282 42.23 9.22 10.73
C ASN A 282 42.16 7.71 10.97
N LEU A 283 41.09 7.05 10.51
CA LEU A 283 41.11 5.61 10.19
C LEU A 283 40.36 5.34 8.87
N LYS A 284 41.06 4.64 7.96
CA LYS A 284 40.66 4.29 6.59
C LYS A 284 39.55 3.23 6.58
N PRO A 285 38.73 3.15 5.52
CA PRO A 285 37.72 2.11 5.39
C PRO A 285 38.36 0.81 4.88
N GLN A 286 38.39 -0.24 5.71
CA GLN A 286 38.65 -1.60 5.24
C GLN A 286 37.33 -2.28 4.88
N SER A 287 37.12 -2.38 3.57
CA SER A 287 36.35 -3.44 2.93
C SER A 287 36.93 -4.80 3.34
N ASP A 288 36.16 -5.69 3.96
CA ASP A 288 36.36 -7.15 3.95
C ASP A 288 35.23 -7.83 4.73
N PHE A 289 34.10 -8.09 4.07
CA PHE A 289 33.08 -9.02 4.58
C PHE A 289 32.47 -9.92 3.46
N PHE A 290 33.26 -10.17 2.41
CA PHE A 290 32.94 -11.11 1.34
C PHE A 290 34.04 -12.17 1.21
N SER A 291 34.09 -13.12 2.15
CA SER A 291 34.79 -14.39 1.92
C SER A 291 34.58 -15.35 3.09
N LYS A 292 33.55 -16.18 2.98
CA LYS A 292 33.54 -17.63 3.31
C LYS A 292 32.10 -18.11 3.47
N LEU A 293 31.61 -18.82 2.45
CA LEU A 293 30.91 -20.10 2.60
C LEU A 293 30.44 -20.56 1.22
N LYS A 294 31.31 -21.32 0.56
CA LYS A 294 30.96 -22.20 -0.57
C LYS A 294 31.73 -23.49 -0.38
N GLU A 295 31.08 -24.60 -0.74
CA GLU A 295 31.42 -26.03 -0.54
C GLU A 295 30.72 -26.67 0.68
N LYS A 296 29.96 -27.77 0.59
CA LYS A 296 29.77 -28.77 -0.47
C LYS A 296 28.41 -29.47 -0.33
N SER A 297 28.01 -30.07 -1.44
CA SER A 297 26.71 -30.60 -1.84
C SER A 297 26.32 -31.97 -1.26
N ALA A 298 25.02 -32.27 -1.38
CA ALA A 298 24.36 -33.56 -1.58
C ALA A 298 23.80 -34.34 -0.37
N GLU A 299 22.48 -34.56 -0.48
CA GLU A 299 21.75 -35.77 -0.11
C GLU A 299 21.17 -35.87 1.32
N VAL A 300 19.99 -35.25 1.53
CA VAL A 300 18.83 -35.98 2.07
C VAL A 300 17.56 -35.49 1.34
N LYS A 301 17.11 -36.28 0.37
CA LYS A 301 15.72 -36.27 -0.09
C LYS A 301 14.82 -36.66 1.07
N GLY A 302 13.75 -35.90 1.30
CA GLY A 302 12.62 -36.36 2.11
C GLY A 302 12.42 -35.67 3.47
N LYS A 303 12.34 -34.34 3.48
CA LYS A 303 11.44 -33.59 4.38
C LYS A 303 10.81 -32.46 3.58
N LEU A 304 9.68 -32.80 2.97
CA LEU A 304 8.80 -31.95 2.17
C LEU A 304 8.14 -30.91 3.08
N LEU A 305 8.20 -29.64 2.67
CA LEU A 305 7.20 -28.59 2.90
C LEU A 305 6.93 -28.15 4.35
N ASP A 306 7.88 -27.48 4.98
CA ASP A 306 7.54 -26.38 5.90
C ASP A 306 7.39 -25.08 5.08
N ILE A 307 6.39 -25.07 4.19
CA ILE A 307 5.91 -23.84 3.56
C ILE A 307 5.03 -23.17 4.63
N ILE A 308 5.61 -22.23 5.37
CA ILE A 308 4.83 -21.33 6.23
C ILE A 308 4.20 -20.26 5.33
N VAL A 309 3.28 -20.67 4.46
CA VAL A 309 2.09 -19.86 4.22
C VAL A 309 1.30 -20.06 5.50
N ASN A 310 1.21 -19.04 6.38
CA ASN A 310 0.56 -19.18 7.68
C ASN A 310 -0.79 -19.90 7.51
N PRO A 311 -0.89 -21.20 7.86
CA PRO A 311 -2.11 -21.95 7.64
C PRO A 311 -3.17 -21.52 8.65
N ASN A 312 -2.82 -20.77 9.71
CA ASN A 312 -3.81 -20.28 10.68
C ASN A 312 -4.80 -19.32 10.04
N VAL A 313 -4.44 -18.47 9.08
CA VAL A 313 -5.46 -17.60 8.46
C VAL A 313 -6.43 -18.48 7.66
N ALA A 314 -5.95 -19.35 6.77
CA ALA A 314 -6.84 -20.25 6.02
C ALA A 314 -7.63 -21.22 6.91
N TYR A 315 -7.02 -21.71 8.00
CA TYR A 315 -7.60 -22.67 8.95
C TYR A 315 -8.62 -22.03 9.89
N LEU A 316 -8.32 -20.87 10.50
CA LEU A 316 -9.24 -20.12 11.35
C LEU A 316 -10.44 -19.59 10.55
N LEU A 317 -10.22 -19.15 9.30
CA LEU A 317 -11.31 -18.79 8.39
C LEU A 317 -12.15 -20.03 8.03
N SER A 318 -11.53 -21.20 7.79
CA SER A 318 -12.26 -22.45 7.53
C SER A 318 -13.08 -22.94 8.74
N GLN A 319 -12.58 -22.77 9.96
CA GLN A 319 -13.29 -23.13 11.20
C GLN A 319 -14.49 -22.20 11.45
N ARG A 320 -14.37 -20.89 11.22
CA ARG A 320 -15.50 -19.95 11.32
C ARG A 320 -16.60 -20.23 10.29
N ILE A 321 -16.24 -20.68 9.08
CA ILE A 321 -17.20 -21.07 8.04
C ILE A 321 -18.01 -22.31 8.46
N LEU A 322 -17.39 -23.28 9.14
CA LEU A 322 -18.09 -24.45 9.66
C LEU A 322 -19.08 -24.09 10.77
N GLN A 323 -18.69 -23.20 11.68
CA GLN A 323 -19.59 -22.70 12.74
C GLN A 323 -20.76 -21.87 12.19
N PHE A 324 -20.54 -21.04 11.17
CA PHE A 324 -21.62 -20.27 10.53
C PHE A 324 -22.62 -21.18 9.77
N LYS A 325 -22.14 -22.25 9.13
CA LYS A 325 -23.01 -23.23 8.44
C LYS A 325 -23.80 -24.11 9.41
N GLU A 326 -23.26 -24.40 10.60
CA GLU A 326 -23.99 -25.16 11.62
C GLU A 326 -25.09 -24.33 12.31
N GLY A 327 -24.92 -23.01 12.41
CA GLY A 327 -25.91 -22.08 12.97
C GLY A 327 -27.09 -21.74 12.06
N GLN A 328 -27.03 -22.07 10.77
CA GLN A 328 -28.10 -21.83 9.78
C GLN A 328 -28.89 -23.09 9.38
N ARG A 329 -28.86 -24.17 10.18
CA ARG A 329 -29.75 -25.31 9.92
C ARG A 329 -31.20 -24.90 10.20
N PRO A 330 -32.11 -24.92 9.20
CA PRO A 330 -33.51 -24.64 9.44
C PRO A 330 -34.10 -25.72 10.36
N LEU A 331 -34.78 -25.29 11.43
CA LEU A 331 -35.62 -26.14 12.27
C LEU A 331 -36.61 -26.87 11.36
N GLN A 332 -36.38 -28.16 11.12
CA GLN A 332 -37.33 -29.03 10.44
C GLN A 332 -38.61 -29.11 11.29
N ARG A 333 -39.71 -28.56 10.75
CA ARG A 333 -41.04 -28.76 11.32
C ARG A 333 -41.44 -30.24 11.18
N PRO A 334 -42.03 -30.87 12.21
CA PRO A 334 -42.51 -32.23 12.09
C PRO A 334 -43.76 -32.28 11.19
N LEU A 335 -43.74 -33.21 10.23
CA LEU A 335 -44.89 -33.64 9.44
C LEU A 335 -45.88 -34.36 10.36
N PHE A 336 -47.08 -33.81 10.51
CA PHE A 336 -48.26 -34.58 10.92
C PHE A 336 -48.98 -35.05 9.66
N SER A 337 -49.23 -36.35 9.59
CA SER A 337 -50.02 -37.03 8.56
C SER A 337 -51.45 -37.27 9.05
N ALA A 338 -52.40 -37.12 8.10
CA ALA A 338 -53.81 -37.52 8.10
C ALA A 338 -54.78 -36.78 9.03
#